data_AF-A0A8D2PYJ4-F1
#
_entry.id   AF-A0A8D2PYJ4-F1
#
_cell.length_a   1.000
_cell.length_b   1.000
_cell.length_c   1.000
_cell.angle_alpha   90.00
_cell.angle_beta   90.00
_cell.angle_gamma   90.00
#
_symmetry.space_group_name_H-M   'P 1'
#
loop_
_entity.id
_entity.type
_entity.pdbx_description
1 polymer ?
#
loop_
_entity_poly.entity_id
_entity_poly.type
_entity_poly.pdbx_seq_one_letter_code
_entity_poly.pdbx_strand_id
1 'polypeptide(L)'
;TTNAVITSALEGKGATLVEERIPPLRLTLYPHLMWDELCVSVADMAEPIQQLTRNNNPQERQSIPFTLIQRKEKLGDLLYEKRQYGKAKWACIKMKEKQYEQSICLGFMKLMRYICEQNSSGLYLGITVPIVTIVHTNEAQSAMTQAVTVAYYLPEVLQDEPPHPFDSDIIIEEWPATIVYSRSFRGITNEDSIMREINLLAAILESPELCLRDTFIIAGYTNPAAANRHNEIWFLQRP
;
A
#
# COMPACT_ATOMS: atom_id res chain seq x y z
N THR A 1 -20.31 -13.61 -64.50
CA THR A 1 -19.86 -13.71 -63.10
C THR A 1 -18.35 -13.74 -63.15
N THR A 2 -17.59 -12.76 -62.67
CA THR A 2 -17.81 -11.86 -61.54
C THR A 2 -16.88 -10.66 -61.66
N ASN A 3 -17.31 -9.57 -61.04
CA ASN A 3 -16.69 -8.26 -60.97
C ASN A 3 -15.23 -8.23 -60.51
N ALA A 4 -14.65 -7.10 -60.88
CA ALA A 4 -13.35 -6.54 -60.62
C ALA A 4 -13.03 -6.25 -59.14
N VAL A 5 -11.82 -5.68 -59.01
CA VAL A 5 -11.26 -4.85 -57.93
C VAL A 5 -10.38 -5.65 -56.95
N ILE A 6 -9.06 -5.80 -57.21
CA ILE A 6 -7.95 -4.82 -57.06
C ILE A 6 -7.82 -4.45 -55.57
N THR A 7 -6.75 -4.73 -54.83
CA THR A 7 -5.34 -4.36 -55.10
C THR A 7 -4.41 -5.07 -54.11
N SER A 8 -3.23 -5.47 -54.61
CA SER A 8 -1.85 -5.34 -54.04
C SER A 8 -1.58 -5.54 -52.55
N ALA A 9 -0.44 -6.05 -52.11
CA ALA A 9 0.67 -6.79 -52.69
C ALA A 9 1.46 -7.25 -51.47
N LEU A 10 1.70 -8.55 -51.39
CA LEU A 10 2.62 -9.17 -50.44
C LEU A 10 4.02 -9.09 -51.04
N GLU A 11 4.98 -8.63 -50.25
CA GLU A 11 6.40 -8.99 -50.28
C GLU A 11 7.06 -8.13 -49.17
N GLY A 12 7.41 -8.67 -48.01
CA GLY A 12 8.23 -9.85 -47.81
C GLY A 12 9.69 -9.43 -47.63
N LYS A 13 10.03 -8.80 -46.49
CA LYS A 13 11.41 -8.61 -46.05
C LYS A 13 11.55 -8.89 -44.55
N GLY A 14 12.32 -9.93 -44.24
CA GLY A 14 13.16 -10.10 -43.06
C GLY A 14 12.54 -9.80 -41.70
N ALA A 15 11.94 -10.81 -41.07
CA ALA A 15 11.67 -10.79 -39.64
C ALA A 15 13.00 -10.84 -38.87
N THR A 16 13.52 -9.66 -38.55
CA THR A 16 14.54 -9.50 -37.51
C THR A 16 13.76 -9.40 -36.20
N LEU A 17 14.05 -10.28 -35.24
CA LEU A 17 13.52 -10.20 -33.88
C LEU A 17 13.98 -8.86 -33.30
N VAL A 18 13.08 -7.87 -33.30
CA VAL A 18 13.28 -6.62 -32.57
C VAL A 18 12.92 -6.93 -31.13
N GLU A 19 13.95 -7.19 -30.34
CA GLU A 19 13.92 -7.11 -28.89
C GLU A 19 13.27 -5.77 -28.51
N GLU A 20 11.99 -5.82 -28.09
CA GLU A 20 11.26 -4.67 -27.57
C GLU A 20 11.98 -4.19 -26.31
N ARG A 21 12.92 -3.26 -26.52
CA ARG A 21 13.51 -2.47 -25.45
C ARG A 21 12.37 -1.71 -24.78
N ILE A 22 11.94 -2.21 -23.63
CA ILE A 22 11.13 -1.49 -22.67
C ILE A 22 11.84 -0.14 -22.44
N PRO A 23 11.23 1.00 -22.79
CA PRO A 23 11.88 2.28 -22.57
C PRO A 23 12.06 2.49 -21.06
N PRO A 24 13.19 3.08 -20.61
CA PRO A 24 13.38 3.40 -19.21
C PRO A 24 12.23 4.30 -18.77
N LEU A 25 11.60 3.96 -17.64
CA LEU A 25 10.49 4.69 -17.02
C LEU A 25 10.88 6.15 -16.77
N ARG A 26 10.71 6.96 -17.81
CA ARG A 26 11.09 8.37 -17.85
C ARG A 26 9.97 9.17 -17.23
N LEU A 27 9.92 9.27 -15.89
CA LEU A 27 9.24 10.33 -15.11
C LEU A 27 7.77 10.71 -15.45
N THR A 28 7.08 10.00 -16.34
CA THR A 28 5.72 10.37 -16.82
C THR A 28 4.59 9.68 -16.05
N LEU A 29 4.89 8.97 -14.96
CA LEU A 29 3.90 8.33 -14.09
C LEU A 29 3.43 9.21 -12.92
N TYR A 30 3.88 10.47 -12.85
CA TYR A 30 3.55 11.39 -11.78
C TYR A 30 2.99 12.69 -12.36
N PRO A 31 1.73 13.05 -12.09
CA PRO A 31 1.29 14.41 -12.32
C PRO A 31 2.16 15.33 -11.45
N HIS A 32 2.77 16.33 -12.08
CA HIS A 32 3.51 17.43 -11.45
C HIS A 32 2.77 18.05 -10.24
N LEU A 33 1.45 17.88 -10.16
CA LEU A 33 0.56 18.50 -9.18
C LEU A 33 0.63 17.92 -7.75
N MET A 34 1.23 16.74 -7.52
CA MET A 34 1.30 16.18 -6.15
C MET A 34 2.60 16.55 -5.42
N TRP A 35 3.66 16.87 -6.15
CA TRP A 35 4.99 17.11 -5.57
C TRP A 35 5.20 18.55 -5.10
N ASP A 36 4.50 19.51 -5.71
CA ASP A 36 4.62 20.93 -5.36
C ASP A 36 3.95 21.27 -4.01
N GLU A 37 2.98 20.46 -3.54
CA GLU A 37 2.30 20.68 -2.24
C GLU A 37 2.87 19.85 -1.07
N LEU A 38 3.75 18.88 -1.32
CA LEU A 38 4.23 17.91 -0.32
C LEU A 38 5.57 18.26 0.34
N CYS A 39 6.17 19.44 0.07
CA CYS A 39 7.37 19.95 0.75
C CYS A 39 8.55 18.94 0.87
N VAL A 40 8.73 18.06 -0.11
CA VAL A 40 9.92 17.20 -0.20
C VAL A 40 10.54 17.38 -1.58
N SER A 41 11.83 17.70 -1.59
CA SER A 41 12.58 17.91 -2.81
C SER A 41 12.59 16.61 -3.61
N VAL A 42 12.21 16.68 -4.90
CA VAL A 42 12.32 15.56 -5.85
C VAL A 42 13.75 15.00 -5.89
N ALA A 43 14.76 15.82 -5.56
CA ALA A 43 16.14 15.38 -5.50
C ALA A 43 16.40 14.39 -4.35
N ASP A 44 15.75 14.56 -3.21
CA ASP A 44 16.00 13.74 -2.00
C ASP A 44 15.44 12.31 -2.16
N MET A 45 14.43 12.15 -3.03
CA MET A 45 13.85 10.85 -3.35
C MET A 45 14.40 10.23 -4.63
N ALA A 46 15.28 10.91 -5.37
CA ALA A 46 15.76 10.44 -6.66
C ALA A 46 16.50 9.09 -6.55
N GLU A 47 17.41 8.96 -5.60
CA GLU A 47 18.16 7.70 -5.37
C GLU A 47 17.25 6.58 -4.85
N PRO A 48 16.42 6.75 -3.81
CA PRO A 48 15.46 5.74 -3.39
C PRO A 48 14.52 5.27 -4.51
N ILE A 49 14.07 6.19 -5.38
CA ILE A 49 13.23 5.85 -6.54
C ILE A 49 14.00 5.00 -7.56
N GLN A 50 15.27 5.33 -7.83
CA GLN A 50 16.12 4.55 -8.74
C GLN A 50 16.38 3.15 -8.19
N GLN A 51 16.74 3.03 -6.91
CA GLN A 51 16.94 1.75 -6.24
C GLN A 51 15.67 0.90 -6.25
N LEU A 52 14.51 1.52 -5.95
CA LEU A 52 13.22 0.84 -6.06
C LEU A 52 12.96 0.37 -7.49
N THR A 53 13.15 1.23 -8.49
CA THR A 53 12.92 0.87 -9.90
C THR A 53 13.81 -0.28 -10.35
N ARG A 54 15.03 -0.36 -9.85
CA ARG A 54 15.99 -1.43 -10.15
C ARG A 54 15.66 -2.75 -9.45
N ASN A 55 15.25 -2.70 -8.19
CA ASN A 55 15.17 -3.87 -7.31
C ASN A 55 13.72 -4.36 -7.08
N ASN A 56 12.70 -3.57 -7.42
CA ASN A 56 11.29 -3.90 -7.19
C ASN A 56 10.69 -4.63 -8.38
N ASN A 57 10.71 -5.95 -8.35
CA ASN A 57 9.88 -6.76 -9.22
C ASN A 57 8.49 -6.95 -8.58
N PRO A 58 7.38 -6.46 -9.17
CA PRO A 58 6.03 -6.64 -8.62
C PRO A 58 5.65 -8.09 -8.35
N GLN A 59 6.21 -9.05 -9.10
CA GLN A 59 5.95 -10.49 -8.93
C GLN A 59 6.65 -11.08 -7.70
N GLU A 60 7.68 -10.40 -7.18
CA GLU A 60 8.47 -10.84 -6.03
C GLU A 60 8.05 -10.15 -4.72
N ARG A 61 7.06 -9.24 -4.79
CA ARG A 61 6.56 -8.57 -3.59
C ARG A 61 5.90 -9.59 -2.67
N GLN A 62 6.46 -9.72 -1.47
CA GLN A 62 5.88 -10.58 -0.45
C GLN A 62 4.61 -9.93 0.09
N SER A 63 3.54 -10.70 0.14
CA SER A 63 2.35 -10.34 0.91
C SER A 63 2.52 -10.75 2.37
N ILE A 64 1.91 -10.01 3.27
CA ILE A 64 1.90 -10.38 4.70
C ILE A 64 1.21 -11.75 4.88
N PRO A 65 1.85 -12.74 5.52
CA PRO A 65 1.25 -14.06 5.70
C PRO A 65 0.05 -13.99 6.66
N PHE A 66 -1.06 -14.63 6.27
CA PHE A 66 -2.24 -14.76 7.09
C PHE A 66 -2.94 -16.12 6.91
N THR A 67 -3.72 -16.49 7.92
CA THR A 67 -4.68 -17.61 7.83
C THR A 67 -6.08 -17.05 7.60
N LEU A 68 -6.75 -17.48 6.53
CA LEU A 68 -8.14 -17.12 6.28
C LEU A 68 -9.05 -17.93 7.21
N ILE A 69 -9.80 -17.24 8.07
CA ILE A 69 -10.76 -17.86 9.00
C ILE A 69 -12.13 -18.00 8.34
N GLN A 70 -12.61 -16.94 7.68
CA GLN A 70 -13.96 -16.90 7.12
C GLN A 70 -14.04 -15.93 5.94
N ARG A 71 -14.87 -16.28 4.95
CA ARG A 71 -15.37 -15.35 3.93
C ARG A 71 -16.85 -15.13 4.13
N LYS A 72 -17.28 -13.86 4.11
CA LYS A 72 -18.69 -13.52 4.09
C LYS A 72 -19.05 -13.01 2.70
N GLU A 73 -20.00 -13.67 2.07
CA GLU A 73 -20.49 -13.33 0.74
C GLU A 73 -22.00 -13.11 0.78
N LYS A 74 -22.50 -12.27 -0.14
CA LYS A 74 -23.94 -12.09 -0.37
C LYS A 74 -24.18 -11.91 -1.86
N LEU A 75 -25.01 -12.78 -2.44
CA LEU A 75 -25.34 -12.77 -3.87
C LEU A 75 -24.12 -12.83 -4.81
N GLY A 76 -23.05 -13.50 -4.38
CA GLY A 76 -21.80 -13.62 -5.14
C GLY A 76 -20.79 -12.49 -4.91
N ASP A 77 -21.17 -11.44 -4.18
CA ASP A 77 -20.25 -10.36 -3.81
C ASP A 77 -19.58 -10.66 -2.46
N LEU A 78 -18.25 -10.55 -2.43
CA LEU A 78 -17.46 -10.64 -1.20
C LEU A 78 -17.69 -9.39 -0.34
N LEU A 79 -18.31 -9.59 0.82
CA LEU A 79 -18.60 -8.53 1.78
C LEU A 79 -17.39 -8.21 2.64
N TYR A 80 -16.82 -9.23 3.29
CA TYR A 80 -15.59 -9.12 4.07
C TYR A 80 -14.93 -10.49 4.26
N GLU A 81 -13.65 -10.47 4.63
CA GLU A 81 -12.92 -11.65 5.09
C GLU A 81 -12.52 -11.48 6.56
N LYS A 82 -12.52 -12.58 7.30
CA LYS A 82 -11.92 -12.67 8.64
C LYS A 82 -10.58 -13.37 8.49
N ARG A 83 -9.49 -12.71 8.86
CA ARG A 83 -8.12 -13.21 8.69
C ARG A 83 -7.38 -13.17 10.03
N GLN A 84 -6.51 -14.15 10.26
CA GLN A 84 -5.57 -14.15 11.39
C GLN A 84 -4.17 -13.83 10.88
N TYR A 85 -3.57 -12.79 11.44
CA TYR A 85 -2.17 -12.45 11.24
C TYR A 85 -1.35 -12.93 12.44
N GLY A 86 -0.17 -13.47 12.17
CA GLY A 86 0.80 -13.82 13.20
C GLY A 86 1.41 -12.59 13.86
N LYS A 87 2.15 -12.81 14.95
CA LYS A 87 3.02 -11.77 15.51
C LYS A 87 4.11 -11.42 14.49
N ALA A 88 4.49 -10.15 14.42
CA ALA A 88 5.51 -9.70 13.49
C ALA A 88 6.07 -8.33 13.88
N LYS A 89 7.31 -8.06 13.46
CA LYS A 89 7.94 -6.75 13.50
C LYS A 89 7.56 -5.91 12.29
N TRP A 90 7.30 -4.64 12.57
CA TRP A 90 6.93 -3.62 11.61
C TRP A 90 7.82 -2.40 11.80
N ALA A 91 8.19 -1.74 10.69
CA ALA A 91 8.75 -0.40 10.76
C ALA A 91 7.60 0.61 10.74
N CYS A 92 7.43 1.33 11.83
CA CYS A 92 6.33 2.24 12.09
C CYS A 92 6.83 3.68 12.10
N ILE A 93 6.04 4.59 11.51
CA ILE A 93 6.28 6.02 11.62
C ILE A 93 4.98 6.78 11.89
N LYS A 94 4.99 7.64 12.91
CA LYS A 94 3.85 8.47 13.27
C LYS A 94 3.93 9.81 12.54
N MET A 95 2.86 10.16 11.84
CA MET A 95 2.73 11.39 11.07
C MET A 95 1.53 12.20 11.55
N LYS A 96 1.61 13.52 11.47
CA LYS A 96 0.53 14.43 11.87
C LYS A 96 0.55 15.71 11.03
N GLU A 97 0.25 15.55 9.75
CA GLU A 97 0.09 16.69 8.84
C GLU A 97 -1.33 17.22 8.84
N LYS A 98 -1.56 18.35 8.17
CA LYS A 98 -2.88 18.98 8.08
C LYS A 98 -3.93 18.08 7.42
N GLN A 99 -3.50 17.27 6.44
CA GLN A 99 -4.35 16.33 5.70
C GLN A 99 -3.82 14.91 5.84
N TYR A 100 -4.72 13.94 5.82
CA TYR A 100 -4.39 12.52 5.81
C TYR A 100 -3.44 12.15 4.67
N GLU A 101 -3.70 12.63 3.46
CA GLU A 101 -2.92 12.34 2.26
C GLU A 101 -1.46 12.79 2.40
N GLN A 102 -1.24 13.95 3.02
CA GLN A 102 0.09 14.47 3.30
C GLN A 102 0.82 13.56 4.29
N SER A 103 0.14 13.15 5.36
CA SER A 103 0.69 12.26 6.38
C SER A 103 1.12 10.91 5.78
N ILE A 104 0.28 10.28 4.95
CA ILE A 104 0.63 8.99 4.34
C ILE A 104 1.73 9.12 3.28
N CYS A 105 1.76 10.20 2.50
CA CYS A 105 2.80 10.41 1.50
C CYS A 105 4.16 10.63 2.14
N LEU A 106 4.25 11.51 3.14
CA LEU A 106 5.49 11.75 3.89
C LEU A 106 5.97 10.49 4.62
N GLY A 107 5.08 9.82 5.35
CA GLY A 107 5.40 8.59 6.07
C GLY A 107 5.89 7.49 5.13
N PHE A 108 5.22 7.29 3.99
CA PHE A 108 5.65 6.35 2.96
C PHE A 108 7.04 6.71 2.40
N MET A 109 7.33 7.98 2.12
CA MET A 109 8.65 8.39 1.64
C MET A 109 9.76 8.11 2.66
N LYS A 110 9.52 8.35 3.95
CA LYS A 110 10.48 8.02 5.01
C LYS A 110 10.73 6.51 5.09
N LEU A 111 9.67 5.70 5.07
CA LEU A 111 9.80 4.24 5.02
C LEU A 111 10.51 3.76 3.75
N MET A 112 10.29 4.42 2.59
CA MET A 112 10.98 4.08 1.37
C MET A 112 12.48 4.30 1.45
N ARG A 113 12.95 5.35 2.13
CA ARG A 113 14.39 5.53 2.38
C ARG A 113 14.95 4.41 3.24
N TYR A 114 14.26 4.04 4.31
CA TYR A 114 14.65 2.91 5.16
C TYR A 114 14.76 1.60 4.35
N ILE A 115 13.78 1.32 3.49
CA ILE A 115 13.75 0.14 2.62
C ILE A 115 14.89 0.20 1.58
N CYS A 116 15.16 1.37 1.02
CA CYS A 116 16.16 1.64 0.00
C CYS A 116 17.50 2.05 0.63
N GLU A 117 18.15 1.09 1.30
CA GLU A 117 19.55 1.14 1.75
C GLU A 117 19.89 2.17 2.84
N GLN A 118 18.97 3.06 3.25
CA GLN A 118 19.19 3.99 4.37
C GLN A 118 18.86 3.34 5.73
N ASN A 119 19.56 2.25 5.99
CA ASN A 119 19.47 1.46 7.21
C ASN A 119 20.85 0.86 7.52
N SER A 120 21.04 0.36 8.74
CA SER A 120 22.33 -0.16 9.21
C SER A 120 22.94 -1.30 8.38
N SER A 121 22.15 -2.03 7.58
CA SER A 121 22.69 -3.07 6.69
C SER A 121 23.24 -2.51 5.37
N GLY A 122 22.83 -1.31 4.98
CA GLY A 122 23.16 -0.74 3.67
C GLY A 122 22.55 -1.50 2.49
N LEU A 123 21.56 -2.37 2.74
CA LEU A 123 20.93 -3.22 1.74
C LEU A 123 19.48 -2.79 1.46
N TYR A 124 19.01 -3.09 0.26
CA TYR A 124 17.60 -3.02 -0.09
C TYR A 124 16.83 -4.12 0.66
N LEU A 125 15.86 -3.72 1.46
CA LEU A 125 15.16 -4.63 2.37
C LEU A 125 14.09 -5.47 1.67
N GLY A 126 13.73 -5.19 0.41
CA GLY A 126 12.53 -5.71 -0.23
C GLY A 126 11.32 -4.82 0.04
N ILE A 127 10.28 -4.88 -0.80
CA ILE A 127 9.01 -4.20 -0.53
C ILE A 127 7.92 -5.25 -0.31
N THR A 128 7.16 -5.09 0.75
CA THR A 128 6.05 -5.93 1.13
C THR A 128 4.75 -5.17 0.90
N VAL A 129 3.67 -5.91 0.68
CA VAL A 129 2.33 -5.34 0.50
C VAL A 129 1.33 -6.06 1.42
N PRO A 130 0.33 -5.35 1.96
CA PRO A 130 0.12 -3.90 1.85
C PRO A 130 1.09 -3.07 2.72
N ILE A 131 1.26 -1.79 2.36
CA ILE A 131 1.66 -0.78 3.35
C ILE A 131 0.41 -0.40 4.12
N VAL A 132 0.49 -0.41 5.44
CA VAL A 132 -0.67 -0.17 6.30
C VAL A 132 -0.61 1.21 6.92
N THR A 133 -1.76 1.82 7.13
CA THR A 133 -1.91 3.07 7.88
C THR A 133 -2.92 2.85 9.00
N ILE A 134 -2.48 3.02 10.24
CA ILE A 134 -3.33 3.01 11.42
C ILE A 134 -3.93 4.40 11.57
N VAL A 135 -5.25 4.44 11.71
CA VAL A 135 -6.01 5.65 11.98
C VAL A 135 -6.84 5.46 13.22
N HIS A 136 -7.09 6.57 13.92
CA HIS A 136 -7.98 6.59 15.06
C HIS A 136 -9.16 7.52 14.81
N THR A 137 -10.27 7.29 15.52
CA THR A 137 -11.40 8.23 15.58
C THR A 137 -11.46 8.93 16.93
N ASN A 138 -12.16 10.06 16.99
CA ASN A 138 -12.51 10.69 18.26
C ASN A 138 -13.44 9.78 19.10
N GLU A 139 -13.65 10.14 20.37
CA GLU A 139 -14.49 9.37 21.30
C GLU A 139 -15.93 9.18 20.78
N ALA A 140 -16.44 10.18 20.06
CA ALA A 140 -17.78 10.15 19.45
C ALA A 140 -17.84 9.30 18.16
N GLN A 141 -16.71 8.76 17.69
CA GLN A 141 -16.57 8.02 16.42
C GLN A 141 -17.12 8.79 15.21
N SER A 142 -17.15 10.13 15.29
CA SER A 142 -17.74 11.00 14.28
C SER A 142 -16.72 11.53 13.28
N ALA A 143 -15.44 11.54 13.67
CA ALA A 143 -14.36 12.03 12.83
C ALA A 143 -13.04 11.32 13.14
N MET A 144 -12.18 11.23 12.14
CA MET A 144 -10.82 10.73 12.27
C MET A 144 -9.95 11.73 13.03
N THR A 145 -9.05 11.23 13.87
CA THR A 145 -7.99 12.04 14.47
C THR A 145 -6.94 12.38 13.43
N GLN A 146 -6.29 13.53 13.58
CA GLN A 146 -5.27 14.00 12.63
C GLN A 146 -4.02 13.11 12.56
N ALA A 147 -3.61 12.51 13.68
CA ALA A 147 -2.40 11.69 13.71
C ALA A 147 -2.67 10.28 13.15
N VAL A 148 -1.71 9.78 12.37
CA VAL A 148 -1.75 8.43 11.78
C VAL A 148 -0.40 7.75 11.97
N THR A 149 -0.37 6.42 11.94
CA THR A 149 0.87 5.65 11.90
C THR A 149 0.94 4.89 10.59
N VAL A 150 1.93 5.19 9.76
CA VAL A 150 2.23 4.43 8.55
C VAL A 150 3.20 3.32 8.93
N ALA A 151 2.94 2.10 8.48
CA ALA A 151 3.73 0.94 8.86
C ALA A 151 4.03 0.02 7.67
N TYR A 152 5.25 -0.48 7.68
CA TYR A 152 5.82 -1.40 6.70
C TYR A 152 6.11 -2.74 7.38
N TYR A 153 5.56 -3.82 6.83
CA TYR A 153 5.82 -5.18 7.31
C TYR A 153 7.23 -5.58 6.90
N LEU A 154 8.08 -5.95 7.87
CA LEU A 154 9.41 -6.45 7.57
C LEU A 154 9.32 -7.86 6.95
N PRO A 155 10.00 -8.14 5.83
CA PRO A 155 10.07 -9.47 5.23
C PRO A 155 10.46 -10.54 6.24
N GLU A 156 10.01 -11.76 5.99
CA GLU A 156 10.18 -12.89 6.92
C GLU A 156 11.66 -13.09 7.31
N VAL A 157 12.58 -12.93 6.35
CA VAL A 157 14.02 -13.07 6.57
C VAL A 157 14.63 -11.98 7.47
N LEU A 158 13.92 -10.88 7.72
CA LEU A 158 14.33 -9.75 8.57
C LEU A 158 13.56 -9.70 9.90
N GLN A 159 12.65 -10.63 10.15
CA GLN A 159 11.81 -10.63 11.35
C GLN A 159 12.63 -10.83 12.63
N ASP A 160 13.70 -11.63 12.61
CA ASP A 160 14.52 -11.91 13.80
C ASP A 160 15.46 -10.72 14.13
N GLU A 161 16.22 -10.25 13.15
CA GLU A 161 17.19 -9.16 13.29
C GLU A 161 16.92 -8.04 12.26
N PRO A 162 15.95 -7.16 12.53
CA PRO A 162 15.62 -6.08 11.61
C PRO A 162 16.74 -5.04 11.55
N PRO A 163 17.18 -4.58 10.36
CA PRO A 163 18.16 -3.53 10.25
C PRO A 163 17.70 -2.25 10.95
N HIS A 164 18.55 -1.66 11.77
CA HIS A 164 18.27 -0.41 12.46
C HIS A 164 18.04 0.74 11.46
N PRO A 165 16.95 1.52 11.57
CA PRO A 165 16.73 2.71 10.76
C PRO A 165 17.67 3.85 11.17
N PHE A 166 18.13 4.65 10.21
CA PHE A 166 18.89 5.88 10.52
C PHE A 166 17.97 7.08 10.79
N ASP A 167 16.76 7.08 10.26
CA ASP A 167 15.73 8.07 10.57
C ASP A 167 15.11 7.73 11.94
N SER A 168 15.33 8.60 12.93
CA SER A 168 14.88 8.39 14.31
C SER A 168 13.36 8.39 14.47
N ASP A 169 12.61 8.84 13.47
CA ASP A 169 11.15 8.81 13.48
C ASP A 169 10.60 7.40 13.16
N ILE A 170 11.45 6.51 12.61
CA ILE A 170 11.08 5.14 12.30
C ILE A 170 11.39 4.26 13.52
N ILE A 171 10.35 3.64 14.06
CA ILE A 171 10.44 2.76 15.22
C ILE A 171 10.11 1.34 14.75
N ILE A 172 10.96 0.37 15.11
CA ILE A 172 10.64 -1.03 14.89
C ILE A 172 9.80 -1.53 16.06
N GLU A 173 8.57 -1.95 15.78
CA GLU A 173 7.62 -2.44 16.77
C GLU A 173 7.27 -3.90 16.51
N GLU A 174 7.17 -4.72 17.56
CA GLU A 174 6.56 -6.05 17.46
C GLU A 174 5.07 -5.95 17.71
N TRP A 175 4.27 -6.20 16.69
CA TRP A 175 2.82 -6.27 16.79
C TRP A 175 2.38 -7.70 17.17
N PRO A 176 1.43 -7.85 18.09
CA PRO A 176 0.95 -9.17 18.50
C PRO A 176 0.16 -9.84 17.37
N ALA A 177 0.00 -11.16 17.48
CA ALA A 177 -0.93 -11.87 16.62
C ALA A 177 -2.34 -11.28 16.77
N THR A 178 -3.02 -11.04 15.64
CA THR A 178 -4.28 -10.32 15.62
C THR A 178 -5.26 -10.93 14.63
N ILE A 179 -6.55 -10.81 14.93
CA ILE A 179 -7.62 -11.16 14.01
C ILE A 179 -8.18 -9.87 13.43
N VAL A 180 -8.31 -9.83 12.12
CA VAL A 180 -8.91 -8.67 11.43
C VAL A 180 -10.13 -9.09 10.61
N TYR A 181 -11.04 -8.13 10.45
CA TYR A 181 -12.11 -8.18 9.48
C TYR A 181 -11.79 -7.18 8.37
N SER A 182 -11.54 -7.66 7.16
CA SER A 182 -11.07 -6.85 6.04
C SER A 182 -12.12 -6.74 4.94
N ARG A 183 -12.37 -5.53 4.45
CA ARG A 183 -13.19 -5.27 3.26
C ARG A 183 -12.42 -4.44 2.24
N SER A 184 -12.39 -4.90 0.99
CA SER A 184 -11.74 -4.19 -0.10
C SER A 184 -12.58 -3.03 -0.63
N PHE A 185 -11.91 -1.96 -1.04
CA PHE A 185 -12.50 -0.82 -1.74
C PHE A 185 -11.50 -0.22 -2.73
N ARG A 186 -11.95 0.72 -3.56
CA ARG A 186 -11.14 1.36 -4.60
C ARG A 186 -11.16 2.87 -4.47
N GLY A 187 -10.13 3.50 -5.03
CA GLY A 187 -10.02 4.95 -5.15
C GLY A 187 -9.14 5.59 -4.08
N ILE A 188 -9.07 6.92 -4.13
CA ILE A 188 -8.21 7.70 -3.23
C ILE A 188 -8.77 7.64 -1.80
N THR A 189 -7.87 7.59 -0.84
CA THR A 189 -8.16 7.59 0.59
C THR A 189 -7.91 8.98 1.16
N ASN A 190 -8.94 9.52 1.80
CA ASN A 190 -8.98 10.74 2.59
C ASN A 190 -9.92 10.52 3.78
N GLU A 191 -10.01 11.49 4.70
CA GLU A 191 -10.78 11.39 5.93
C GLU A 191 -12.24 10.97 5.68
N ASP A 192 -12.92 11.63 4.73
CA ASP A 192 -14.33 11.35 4.42
C ASP A 192 -14.55 9.96 3.83
N SER A 193 -13.71 9.56 2.88
CA SER A 193 -13.76 8.23 2.26
C SER A 193 -13.47 7.15 3.29
N ILE A 194 -12.49 7.33 4.17
CA ILE A 194 -12.13 6.38 5.22
C ILE A 194 -13.29 6.24 6.21
N MET A 195 -13.87 7.35 6.68
CA MET A 195 -15.04 7.30 7.56
C MET A 195 -16.24 6.61 6.90
N ARG A 196 -16.45 6.80 5.59
CA ARG A 196 -17.45 6.06 4.84
C ARG A 196 -17.18 4.55 4.84
N GLU A 197 -15.96 4.13 4.52
CA GLU A 197 -15.62 2.70 4.47
C GLU A 197 -15.66 2.03 5.86
N ILE A 198 -15.32 2.76 6.92
CA ILE A 198 -15.52 2.33 8.32
C ILE A 198 -17.01 2.04 8.57
N ASN A 199 -17.88 3.00 8.27
CA ASN A 199 -19.33 2.85 8.48
C ASN A 199 -19.92 1.69 7.64
N LEU A 200 -19.46 1.53 6.40
CA LEU A 200 -19.90 0.42 5.53
C LEU A 200 -19.51 -0.94 6.08
N LEU A 201 -18.27 -1.12 6.57
CA LEU A 201 -17.85 -2.37 7.18
C LEU A 201 -18.57 -2.60 8.51
N ALA A 202 -18.71 -1.58 9.36
CA ALA A 202 -19.45 -1.70 10.61
C ALA A 202 -20.90 -2.18 10.41
N ALA A 203 -21.57 -1.72 9.35
CA ALA A 203 -22.96 -2.07 9.05
C ALA A 203 -23.16 -3.53 8.58
N ILE A 204 -22.11 -4.19 8.07
CA ILE A 204 -22.18 -5.56 7.55
C ILE A 204 -21.55 -6.60 8.48
N LEU A 205 -20.80 -6.16 9.50
CA LEU A 205 -20.26 -7.05 10.53
C LEU A 205 -21.40 -7.65 11.36
N GLU A 206 -21.32 -8.95 11.60
CA GLU A 206 -22.31 -9.68 12.40
C GLU A 206 -22.12 -9.44 13.91
N SER A 207 -20.87 -9.19 14.33
CA SER A 207 -20.50 -8.98 15.73
C SER A 207 -19.50 -7.82 15.86
N PRO A 208 -19.90 -6.58 15.50
CA PRO A 208 -19.02 -5.40 15.53
C PRO A 208 -18.50 -5.08 16.94
N GLU A 209 -19.19 -5.50 17.99
CA GLU A 209 -18.77 -5.37 19.39
C GLU A 209 -17.49 -6.13 19.74
N LEU A 210 -17.12 -7.14 18.94
CA LEU A 210 -15.84 -7.85 19.09
C LEU A 210 -14.66 -7.05 18.56
N CYS A 211 -14.89 -5.95 17.85
CA CYS A 211 -13.83 -5.13 17.25
C CYS A 211 -13.49 -3.91 18.12
N LEU A 212 -12.26 -3.42 17.99
CA LEU A 212 -11.91 -2.07 18.42
C LEU A 212 -12.82 -1.07 17.71
N ARG A 213 -13.25 -0.04 18.43
CA ARG A 213 -14.23 0.94 17.94
C ARG A 213 -13.60 2.22 17.43
N ASP A 214 -12.37 2.49 17.82
CA ASP A 214 -11.68 3.76 17.64
C ASP A 214 -10.37 3.61 16.86
N THR A 215 -10.01 2.40 16.44
CA THR A 215 -8.73 2.08 15.81
C THR A 215 -8.97 1.18 14.60
N PHE A 216 -8.52 1.65 13.44
CA PHE A 216 -8.73 0.99 12.15
C PHE A 216 -7.43 0.97 11.34
N ILE A 217 -7.31 0.02 10.43
CA ILE A 217 -6.16 -0.07 9.52
C ILE A 217 -6.63 0.09 8.08
N ILE A 218 -5.99 0.98 7.34
CA ILE A 218 -6.09 1.07 5.88
C ILE A 218 -4.90 0.31 5.31
N ALA A 219 -5.16 -0.74 4.55
CA ALA A 219 -4.15 -1.53 3.85
C ALA A 219 -4.08 -1.08 2.37
N GLY A 220 -3.02 -0.38 1.99
CA GLY A 220 -2.79 0.08 0.63
C GLY A 220 -1.88 -0.88 -0.16
N TYR A 221 -2.39 -1.42 -1.26
CA TYR A 221 -1.66 -2.36 -2.13
C TYR A 221 -0.96 -1.66 -3.31
N THR A 222 -1.38 -0.44 -3.60
CA THR A 222 -0.86 0.40 -4.68
C THR A 222 -0.12 1.60 -4.12
N ASN A 223 0.76 2.20 -4.92
CA ASN A 223 1.46 3.43 -4.55
C ASN A 223 0.45 4.53 -4.13
N PRO A 224 0.70 5.27 -3.02
CA PRO A 224 -0.14 6.39 -2.60
C PRO A 224 -0.34 7.51 -3.63
N ALA A 225 0.44 7.57 -4.72
CA ALA A 225 0.25 8.52 -5.81
C ALA A 225 -0.69 8.02 -6.93
N ALA A 226 -1.07 6.73 -6.93
CA ALA A 226 -1.83 6.13 -8.02
C ALA A 226 -3.29 6.59 -8.04
N ALA A 227 -3.89 6.68 -9.24
CA ALA A 227 -5.30 7.05 -9.40
C ALA A 227 -6.26 5.89 -9.09
N ASN A 228 -5.98 4.68 -9.59
CA ASN A 228 -6.78 3.49 -9.32
C ASN A 228 -6.17 2.69 -8.16
N ARG A 229 -6.39 3.16 -6.94
CA ARG A 229 -5.84 2.47 -5.75
C ARG A 229 -6.69 1.28 -5.37
N HIS A 230 -6.02 0.20 -4.99
CA HIS A 230 -6.63 -0.94 -4.32
C HIS A 230 -6.31 -0.86 -2.85
N ASN A 231 -7.35 -0.75 -2.02
CA ASN A 231 -7.22 -0.63 -0.58
C ASN A 231 -8.13 -1.63 0.11
N GLU A 232 -7.82 -1.92 1.37
CA GLU A 232 -8.74 -2.57 2.29
C GLU A 232 -8.88 -1.74 3.56
N ILE A 233 -10.07 -1.77 4.17
CA ILE A 233 -10.30 -1.28 5.53
C ILE A 233 -10.37 -2.50 6.46
N TRP A 234 -9.62 -2.45 7.56
CA TRP A 234 -9.48 -3.53 8.52
C TRP A 234 -9.98 -3.09 9.90
N PHE A 235 -10.86 -3.89 10.47
CA PHE A 235 -11.28 -3.80 11.87
C PHE A 235 -10.49 -4.83 12.67
N LEU A 236 -9.88 -4.40 13.77
CA LEU A 236 -9.10 -5.26 14.66
C LEU A 236 -10.02 -5.90 15.69
N GLN A 237 -9.99 -7.22 15.83
CA GLN A 237 -10.65 -7.90 16.93
C GLN A 237 -9.98 -7.52 18.25
N ARG A 238 -10.77 -7.32 19.31
CA ARG A 238 -10.24 -7.05 20.64
C ARG A 238 -9.45 -8.26 21.16
N PRO A 239 -8.37 -8.03 21.93
CA PRO A 239 -7.67 -9.08 22.66
C PRO A 239 -8.59 -9.85 23.61
#